data_AF-A0AAE1QES5-F1
#
_entry.id   AF-A0AAE1QES5-F1
#
_cell.length_a   1.000
_cell.length_b   1.000
_cell.length_c   1.000
_cell.angle_alpha   90.00
_cell.angle_beta   90.00
_cell.angle_gamma   90.00
#
_symmetry.space_group_name_H-M   'P 1'
#
loop_
_entity.id
_entity.type
_entity.pdbx_description
1 polymer ?
#
loop_
_entity_poly.entity_id
_entity_poly.type
_entity_poly.pdbx_seq_one_letter_code
_entity_poly.pdbx_strand_id
1 'polypeptide(L)'
;MKPFPGRTETEDTQIFNYRLSRARRTSENAFGILAARFQVFKQPIRTTPENVRAITMAAVALHNFLTVTSKDTYSPPDFVDREDTHLGRLHRGQMHQHAQAGVEELHAVGRGHSNQAKQVREQLKGYFTNEGQVHWQAQMALLH
;
A
#
# COMPACT_ATOMS: atom_id res chain seq x y z
N MET A 1 -0.63 -9.78 -6.01
CA MET A 1 0.50 -10.70 -6.26
C MET A 1 0.92 -11.36 -4.96
N LYS A 2 1.33 -12.64 -4.93
CA LYS A 2 1.77 -13.32 -3.69
C LYS A 2 3.29 -13.22 -3.52
N PRO A 3 3.82 -12.94 -2.32
CA PRO A 3 5.26 -12.98 -2.06
C PRO A 3 5.87 -14.37 -2.34
N PHE A 4 7.18 -14.42 -2.50
CA PHE A 4 7.93 -15.67 -2.43
C PHE A 4 7.81 -16.27 -1.02
N PRO A 5 7.64 -17.60 -0.91
CA PRO A 5 7.60 -18.25 0.40
C PRO A 5 8.95 -18.10 1.10
N GLY A 6 8.94 -17.85 2.42
CA GLY A 6 10.14 -17.65 3.24
C GLY A 6 11.07 -18.87 3.39
N ARG A 7 10.87 -19.94 2.62
CA ARG A 7 11.79 -21.08 2.54
C ARG A 7 12.80 -20.94 1.40
N THR A 8 12.63 -19.93 0.54
CA THR A 8 13.50 -19.64 -0.61
C THR A 8 14.16 -18.29 -0.38
N GLU A 9 15.05 -18.23 0.62
CA GLU A 9 15.72 -17.01 1.06
C GLU A 9 16.99 -16.76 0.23
N THR A 10 16.81 -16.17 -0.94
CA THR A 10 17.92 -15.50 -1.63
C THR A 10 17.76 -14.00 -1.39
N GLU A 11 18.86 -13.25 -1.44
CA GLU A 11 18.80 -11.78 -1.33
C GLU A 11 17.77 -11.18 -2.31
N ASP A 12 17.76 -11.67 -3.55
CA ASP A 12 16.79 -11.29 -4.57
C ASP A 12 15.32 -11.48 -4.18
N THR A 13 14.98 -12.58 -3.51
CA THR A 13 13.59 -12.86 -3.11
C THR A 13 13.18 -12.00 -1.92
N GLN A 14 14.13 -11.68 -1.01
CA GLN A 14 13.92 -10.76 0.09
C GLN A 14 13.69 -9.32 -0.43
N ILE A 15 14.55 -8.84 -1.33
CA ILE A 15 14.39 -7.53 -1.99
C ILE A 15 13.03 -7.44 -2.69
N PHE A 16 12.66 -8.46 -3.47
CA PHE A 16 11.35 -8.49 -4.12
C PHE A 16 10.19 -8.45 -3.11
N ASN A 17 10.23 -9.28 -2.07
CA ASN A 17 9.17 -9.35 -1.07
C ASN A 17 9.02 -8.02 -0.33
N TYR A 18 10.13 -7.36 0.01
CA TYR A 18 10.14 -6.04 0.61
C TYR A 18 9.54 -4.98 -0.33
N ARG A 19 9.98 -4.92 -1.59
CA ARG A 19 9.42 -4.02 -2.62
C ARG A 19 7.92 -4.22 -2.79
N LEU A 20 7.45 -5.47 -2.80
CA LEU A 20 6.03 -5.83 -2.87
C LEU A 20 5.26 -5.36 -1.62
N SER A 21 5.82 -5.57 -0.43
CA SER A 21 5.23 -5.09 0.83
C SER A 21 5.12 -3.56 0.84
N ARG A 22 6.19 -2.86 0.42
CA ARG A 22 6.21 -1.40 0.32
C ARG A 22 5.16 -0.87 -0.67
N ALA A 23 5.00 -1.51 -1.82
CA ALA A 23 3.97 -1.13 -2.79
C ALA A 23 2.56 -1.31 -2.22
N ARG A 24 2.29 -2.42 -1.50
CA ARG A 24 1.01 -2.63 -0.81
C ARG A 24 0.74 -1.56 0.24
N ARG A 25 1.72 -1.27 1.10
CA ARG A 25 1.62 -0.22 2.13
C ARG A 25 1.26 1.13 1.51
N THR A 26 1.85 1.51 0.38
CA THR A 26 1.47 2.75 -0.33
C THR A 26 0.00 2.74 -0.74
N SER A 27 -0.48 1.63 -1.34
CA SER A 27 -1.89 1.53 -1.74
C SER A 27 -2.85 1.51 -0.55
N GLU A 28 -2.53 0.76 0.51
CA GLU A 28 -3.32 0.66 1.73
C GLU A 28 -3.40 2.00 2.45
N ASN A 29 -2.28 2.74 2.53
CA ASN A 29 -2.26 4.09 3.11
C ASN A 29 -3.17 5.05 2.34
N ALA A 30 -3.15 5.03 1.01
CA ALA A 30 -4.03 5.87 0.20
C ALA A 30 -5.52 5.59 0.49
N PHE A 31 -5.92 4.31 0.51
CA PHE A 31 -7.30 3.93 0.85
C PHE A 31 -7.65 4.22 2.32
N GLY A 32 -6.69 4.05 3.24
CA GLY A 32 -6.84 4.40 4.64
C GLY A 32 -7.17 5.89 4.82
N ILE A 33 -6.50 6.77 4.07
CA ILE A 33 -6.73 8.22 4.10
C ILE A 33 -8.15 8.51 3.65
N LEU A 34 -8.56 7.93 2.51
CA LEU A 34 -9.90 8.11 1.97
C LEU A 34 -10.97 7.60 2.94
N ALA A 35 -10.77 6.43 3.56
CA ALA A 35 -11.70 5.85 4.52
C ALA A 35 -11.80 6.66 5.83
N ALA A 36 -10.69 7.21 6.31
CA ALA A 36 -10.70 8.04 7.51
C ALA A 36 -11.39 9.39 7.27
N ARG A 37 -11.30 9.95 6.05
CA ARG A 37 -11.83 11.28 5.72
C ARG A 37 -13.24 11.27 5.13
N PHE A 38 -13.59 10.25 4.36
CA PHE A 38 -14.86 10.18 3.65
C PHE A 38 -15.62 8.92 4.06
N GLN A 39 -16.77 9.13 4.71
CA GLN A 39 -17.61 8.04 5.23
C GLN A 39 -18.05 7.03 4.16
N VAL A 40 -18.15 7.46 2.90
CA VAL A 40 -18.54 6.59 1.77
C VAL A 40 -17.64 5.36 1.61
N PHE A 41 -16.35 5.44 1.99
CA PHE A 41 -15.43 4.30 1.91
C PHE A 41 -15.40 3.43 3.18
N LYS A 42 -16.19 3.76 4.21
CA LYS A 42 -16.27 2.94 5.44
C LYS A 42 -17.22 1.75 5.29
N GLN A 43 -17.98 1.68 4.19
CA GLN A 43 -18.99 0.66 3.94
C GLN A 43 -18.94 0.25 2.46
N PRO A 44 -19.44 -0.95 2.09
CA PRO A 44 -19.58 -1.34 0.69
C PRO A 44 -20.38 -0.32 -0.11
N ILE A 45 -19.79 0.22 -1.18
CA ILE A 45 -20.43 1.22 -2.04
C ILE A 45 -21.39 0.52 -2.99
N ARG A 46 -22.69 0.59 -2.72
CA ARG A 46 -23.75 -0.08 -3.49
C ARG A 46 -24.16 0.74 -4.72
N THR A 47 -23.27 0.82 -5.72
CA THR A 47 -23.52 1.51 -6.99
C THR A 47 -22.76 0.85 -8.14
N THR A 48 -22.87 1.37 -9.36
CA THR A 48 -22.17 0.82 -10.53
C THR A 48 -20.66 1.09 -10.46
N PRO A 49 -19.82 0.27 -11.10
CA PRO A 49 -18.36 0.49 -11.14
C PRO A 49 -17.97 1.88 -11.66
N GLU A 50 -18.73 2.41 -12.62
CA GLU A 50 -18.51 3.74 -13.20
C GLU A 50 -18.71 4.84 -12.14
N ASN A 51 -19.77 4.70 -11.32
CA ASN A 51 -20.03 5.62 -10.22
C ASN A 51 -19.01 5.48 -9.10
N VAL A 52 -18.58 4.25 -8.75
CA VAL A 52 -17.49 4.03 -7.78
C VAL A 52 -16.22 4.73 -8.24
N ARG A 53 -15.88 4.64 -9.53
CA ARG A 53 -14.74 5.36 -10.12
C ARG A 53 -14.90 6.87 -9.98
N ALA A 54 -16.07 7.41 -10.33
CA ALA A 54 -16.34 8.84 -10.21
C ALA A 54 -16.23 9.35 -8.76
N ILE A 55 -16.83 8.62 -7.80
CA ILE A 55 -16.74 8.91 -6.35
C ILE A 55 -15.28 8.91 -5.89
N THR A 56 -14.50 7.91 -6.31
CA THR A 56 -13.08 7.79 -5.95
C THR A 56 -12.28 8.97 -6.49
N MET A 57 -12.47 9.33 -7.75
CA MET A 57 -11.78 10.49 -8.35
C MET A 57 -12.16 11.81 -7.68
N ALA A 58 -13.44 12.01 -7.36
CA ALA A 58 -13.92 13.18 -6.65
C ALA A 58 -13.32 13.28 -5.23
N ALA A 59 -13.23 12.16 -4.52
CA ALA A 59 -12.62 12.10 -3.19
C ALA A 59 -11.12 12.43 -3.25
N VAL A 60 -10.40 11.93 -4.25
CA VAL A 60 -8.97 12.26 -4.47
C VAL A 60 -8.80 13.74 -4.81
N ALA A 61 -9.63 14.30 -5.70
CA ALA A 61 -9.57 15.71 -6.05
C ALA A 61 -9.83 16.61 -4.83
N LEU A 62 -10.84 16.26 -4.02
CA LEU A 62 -11.16 16.99 -2.80
C LEU A 62 -10.06 16.85 -1.74
N HIS A 63 -9.47 15.65 -1.58
CA HIS A 63 -8.32 15.44 -0.71
C HIS A 63 -7.14 16.34 -1.11
N ASN A 64 -6.81 16.39 -2.39
CA ASN A 64 -5.72 17.24 -2.90
C ASN A 64 -6.01 18.72 -2.66
N PHE A 65 -7.25 19.15 -2.89
CA PHE A 65 -7.64 20.54 -2.63
C PHE A 65 -7.52 20.90 -1.13
N LEU A 66 -7.98 20.04 -0.23
CA LEU A 66 -7.97 20.28 1.21
C LEU A 66 -6.57 20.19 1.84
N THR A 67 -5.69 19.34 1.29
CA THR A 67 -4.29 19.28 1.74
C THR A 67 -3.51 20.55 1.40
N VAL A 68 -3.91 21.29 0.37
CA VAL A 68 -3.33 22.60 0.02
C VAL A 68 -3.99 23.74 0.78
N THR A 69 -5.33 23.76 0.85
CA THR A 69 -6.09 24.91 1.36
C THR A 69 -6.28 24.92 2.88
N SER A 70 -6.28 23.74 3.51
CA SER A 70 -6.62 23.56 4.92
C SER A 70 -5.67 22.57 5.61
N LYS A 71 -4.40 22.55 5.23
CA LYS A 71 -3.41 21.52 5.60
C LYS A 71 -3.39 21.19 7.10
N ASP A 72 -3.32 22.20 7.96
CA ASP A 72 -3.12 22.01 9.39
C ASP A 72 -4.34 21.36 10.06
N THR A 73 -5.54 21.68 9.57
CA THR A 73 -6.80 21.09 10.05
C THR A 73 -7.11 19.76 9.38
N TYR A 74 -6.83 19.64 8.08
CA TYR A 74 -7.22 18.49 7.27
C TYR A 74 -6.21 17.34 7.31
N SER A 75 -4.92 17.59 7.49
CA SER A 75 -3.90 16.54 7.58
C SER A 75 -2.77 16.99 8.53
N PRO A 76 -3.02 17.03 9.85
CA PRO A 76 -1.99 17.36 10.81
C PRO A 76 -0.81 16.36 10.71
N PRO A 77 0.40 16.74 11.17
CA PRO A 77 1.62 15.95 10.97
C PRO A 77 1.53 14.47 11.40
N ASP A 78 0.75 14.17 12.43
CA ASP A 78 0.63 12.83 13.01
C ASP A 78 -0.55 12.03 12.43
N PHE A 79 -1.24 12.56 11.41
CA PHE A 79 -2.42 11.91 10.84
C PHE A 79 -2.07 10.68 10.00
N VAL A 80 -1.07 10.78 9.12
CA VAL A 80 -0.69 9.72 8.17
C VAL A 80 0.54 8.93 8.64
N ASP A 81 0.66 7.69 8.17
CA ASP A 81 1.84 6.88 8.42
C ASP A 81 3.10 7.53 7.81
N ARG A 82 4.21 7.51 8.55
CA ARG A 82 5.50 8.03 8.12
C ARG A 82 6.57 6.96 8.20
N GLU A 83 7.31 6.78 7.12
CA GLU A 83 8.44 5.86 7.08
C GLU A 83 9.73 6.64 7.33
N ASP A 84 10.42 6.31 8.42
CA ASP A 84 11.79 6.74 8.65
C ASP A 84 12.72 5.78 7.90
N THR A 85 13.20 6.25 6.75
CA THR A 85 14.12 5.49 5.88
C THR A 85 15.55 5.42 6.43
N HIS A 86 15.91 6.20 7.45
CA HIS A 86 17.22 6.10 8.11
C HIS A 86 17.21 5.06 9.23
N LEU A 87 16.10 4.96 9.98
CA LEU A 87 15.94 4.01 11.08
C LEU A 87 15.23 2.71 10.67
N GLY A 88 14.69 2.64 9.45
CA GLY A 88 13.86 1.52 9.00
C GLY A 88 12.57 1.37 9.81
N ARG A 89 12.08 2.45 10.42
CA ARG A 89 10.90 2.43 11.31
C ARG A 89 9.68 3.02 10.63
N LEU A 90 8.55 2.35 10.81
CA LEU A 90 7.24 2.86 10.41
C LEU A 90 6.57 3.51 11.62
N HIS A 91 6.35 4.82 11.56
CA HIS A 91 5.50 5.53 12.51
C HIS A 91 4.06 5.49 12.02
N ARG A 92 3.20 4.84 12.79
CA ARG A 92 1.77 4.69 12.47
C ARG A 92 1.01 5.96 12.84
N GLY A 93 0.30 6.55 11.89
CA GLY A 93 -0.49 7.76 12.06
C GLY A 93 -1.83 7.53 12.76
N GLN A 94 -2.45 8.61 13.22
CA GLN A 94 -3.74 8.60 13.93
C GLN A 94 -4.93 8.21 13.04
N MET A 95 -4.76 8.21 11.72
CA MET A 95 -5.75 7.76 10.74
C MET A 95 -6.35 6.39 11.05
N HIS A 96 -5.54 5.47 11.60
CA HIS A 96 -5.97 4.13 11.99
C HIS A 96 -6.97 4.12 13.18
N GLN A 97 -7.03 5.19 13.98
CA GLN A 97 -8.02 5.33 15.06
C GLN A 97 -9.41 5.69 14.53
N HIS A 98 -9.49 6.33 13.36
CA HIS A 98 -10.75 6.78 12.74
C HIS A 98 -11.29 5.81 11.67
N ALA A 99 -10.45 4.89 11.21
CA ALA A 99 -10.81 3.83 10.28
C ALA A 99 -11.50 2.68 11.04
N GLN A 100 -12.82 2.78 11.21
CA GLN A 100 -13.63 1.60 11.52
C GLN A 100 -13.52 0.63 10.33
N ALA A 101 -12.79 -0.48 10.52
CA ALA A 101 -12.82 -1.76 9.80
C ALA A 101 -13.42 -1.80 8.37
N GLY A 102 -13.06 -0.86 7.48
CA GLY A 102 -13.64 -0.78 6.13
C GLY A 102 -12.87 -1.58 5.08
N VAL A 103 -11.57 -1.80 5.31
CA VAL A 103 -10.72 -2.61 4.44
C VAL A 103 -10.41 -3.89 5.20
N GLU A 104 -11.32 -4.87 5.11
CA GLU A 104 -11.05 -6.20 5.64
C GLU A 104 -9.90 -6.83 4.87
N GLU A 105 -9.02 -7.53 5.59
CA GLU A 105 -7.95 -8.31 4.99
C GLU A 105 -8.59 -9.35 4.07
N LEU A 106 -8.34 -9.26 2.76
CA LEU A 106 -8.86 -10.21 1.79
C LEU A 106 -8.38 -11.61 2.19
N HIS A 107 -9.30 -12.44 2.68
CA HIS A 107 -8.99 -13.83 3.02
C HIS A 107 -8.28 -14.51 1.86
N ALA A 108 -7.19 -15.21 2.17
CA ALA A 108 -6.40 -15.92 1.18
C ALA A 108 -7.27 -16.99 0.50
N VAL A 109 -7.84 -16.67 -0.67
CA VAL A 109 -8.56 -17.64 -1.48
C VAL A 109 -7.52 -18.62 -2.02
N GLY A 110 -7.54 -19.85 -1.49
CA GLY A 110 -6.67 -20.94 -1.91
C GLY A 110 -6.97 -21.38 -3.35
N ARG A 111 -6.47 -20.63 -4.33
CA ARG A 111 -6.38 -21.09 -5.73
C ARG A 111 -4.93 -21.14 -6.13
N GLY A 112 -4.51 -22.29 -6.66
CA GLY A 112 -3.18 -22.48 -7.24
C GLY A 112 -2.87 -21.39 -8.26
N HIS A 113 -1.65 -20.87 -8.23
CA HIS A 113 -1.24 -19.77 -9.10
C HIS A 113 -1.14 -20.24 -10.54
N SER A 114 -1.65 -19.44 -11.49
CA SER A 114 -1.35 -19.66 -12.90
C SER A 114 0.16 -19.57 -13.13
N ASN A 115 0.68 -20.34 -14.09
CA ASN A 115 2.09 -20.24 -14.47
C ASN A 115 2.46 -18.81 -14.91
N GLN A 116 1.51 -18.09 -15.50
CA GLN A 116 1.65 -16.67 -15.83
C GLN A 116 1.90 -15.79 -14.59
N ALA A 117 1.17 -15.99 -13.49
CA ALA A 117 1.38 -15.21 -12.26
C ALA A 117 2.76 -15.47 -11.63
N LYS A 118 3.29 -16.70 -11.76
CA LYS A 118 4.66 -17.03 -11.35
C LYS A 118 5.68 -16.31 -12.25
N GLN A 119 5.45 -16.31 -13.56
CA GLN A 119 6.34 -15.67 -14.53
C GLN A 119 6.43 -14.15 -14.31
N VAL A 120 5.30 -13.46 -14.11
CA VAL A 120 5.29 -12.02 -13.80
C VAL A 120 6.06 -11.75 -12.51
N ARG A 121 5.92 -12.61 -11.49
CA ARG A 121 6.67 -12.47 -10.24
C ARG A 121 8.18 -12.61 -10.46
N GLU A 122 8.61 -13.59 -11.25
CA GLU A 122 10.03 -13.76 -11.60
C GLU A 122 10.58 -12.57 -12.41
N GLN A 123 9.81 -12.07 -13.38
CA GLN A 123 10.18 -10.89 -14.16
C GLN A 123 10.35 -9.65 -13.27
N LEU A 124 9.41 -9.40 -12.35
CA LEU A 124 9.52 -8.30 -11.40
C LEU A 124 10.68 -8.47 -10.44
N LYS A 125 10.96 -9.70 -9.99
CA LYS A 125 12.16 -9.99 -9.18
C LYS A 125 13.41 -9.59 -9.94
N GLY A 126 13.57 -10.07 -11.17
CA GLY A 126 14.70 -9.73 -12.04
C GLY A 126 14.82 -8.22 -12.29
N TYR A 127 13.71 -7.53 -12.54
CA TYR A 127 13.72 -6.07 -12.68
C TYR A 127 14.19 -5.38 -11.40
N PHE A 128 13.64 -5.71 -10.23
CA PHE A 128 14.00 -5.06 -8.96
C PHE A 128 15.44 -5.34 -8.51
N THR A 129 16.05 -6.43 -8.96
CA THR A 129 17.44 -6.77 -8.64
C THR A 129 18.45 -6.28 -9.67
N ASN A 130 17.99 -5.76 -10.81
CA ASN A 130 18.82 -5.19 -11.87
C ASN A 130 18.43 -3.73 -12.15
N GLU A 131 17.79 -3.45 -13.29
CA GLU A 131 17.45 -2.10 -13.77
C GLU A 131 16.65 -1.25 -12.77
N GLY A 132 15.79 -1.89 -11.97
CA GLY A 132 14.93 -1.25 -10.98
C GLY A 132 15.54 -1.15 -9.57
N GLN A 133 16.83 -1.48 -9.41
CA GLN A 133 17.53 -1.44 -8.12
C GLN A 133 17.61 -0.01 -7.58
N VAL A 134 17.42 0.10 -6.26
CA VAL A 134 17.53 1.37 -5.53
C VAL A 134 18.45 1.21 -4.33
N HIS A 135 19.20 2.26 -4.00
CA HIS A 135 20.28 2.20 -3.02
C HIS A 135 19.86 1.72 -1.62
N TRP A 136 18.61 1.96 -1.21
CA TRP A 136 18.11 1.60 0.12
C TRP A 136 17.55 0.17 0.22
N GLN A 137 17.32 -0.55 -0.89
CA GLN A 137 16.51 -1.78 -0.84
C GLN A 137 17.20 -2.95 -0.16
N ALA A 138 18.52 -3.10 -0.29
CA ALA A 138 19.26 -4.18 0.36
C ALA A 138 19.26 -3.99 1.88
N GLN A 139 19.58 -2.78 2.36
CA GLN A 139 19.57 -2.47 3.79
C GLN A 139 18.16 -2.67 4.40
N MET A 140 17.12 -2.24 3.70
CA MET A 140 15.75 -2.33 4.21
C MET A 140 15.17 -3.75 4.14
N ALA A 141 15.56 -4.55 3.14
CA ALA A 141 15.12 -5.94 3.04
C ALA A 141 15.68 -6.82 4.16
N LEU A 142 16.83 -6.45 4.74
CA LEU A 142 17.46 -7.15 5.87
C LEU A 142 16.89 -6.76 7.24
N LEU A 143 16.08 -5.69 7.32
CA LEU A 143 15.48 -5.19 8.56
C LEU A 143 14.08 -5.77 8.85
N HIS A 144 13.55 -6.60 7.95
CA HIS A 144 12.21 -7.19 7.98
C HIS A 144 12.25 -8.71 7.88
#